data_AF-A0A385BUT1-F1
#
_entry.id   AF-A0A385BUT1-F1
#
_cell.length_a   1.000
_cell.length_b   1.000
_cell.length_c   1.000
_cell.angle_alpha   90.00
_cell.angle_beta   90.00
_cell.angle_gamma   90.00
#
_symmetry.space_group_name_H-M   'P 1'
#
loop_
_entity.id
_entity.type
_entity.pdbx_description
1 polymer ?
#
loop_
_entity_poly.entity_id
_entity_poly.type
_entity_poly.pdbx_seq_one_letter_code
_entity_poly.pdbx_strand_id
1 'polypeptide(L)'
;MYGGRHGGGYQYGIGTEIGLNTEKFTIGPKISGAINLMGIVIGTELVTYTDFDNWTLRLVPFIGIGGEKGKLTINPHLILTNKNFQPIDKGLLSLTLNLGLNRKKME
;
A
#
# COMPACT_ATOMS: atom_id res chain seq x y z
N MET A 1 -12.09 3.64 -7.42
CA MET A 1 -11.04 4.61 -7.78
C MET A 1 -11.73 5.77 -8.46
N TYR A 2 -11.37 7.01 -8.14
CA TYR A 2 -11.83 8.20 -8.86
C TYR A 2 -10.60 9.02 -9.24
N GLY A 3 -10.01 8.69 -10.38
CA GLY A 3 -8.86 9.38 -10.95
C GLY A 3 -9.09 9.56 -12.45
N GLY A 4 -9.07 10.81 -12.92
CA GLY A 4 -9.43 11.16 -14.30
C GLY A 4 -8.46 10.57 -15.34
N ARG A 5 -8.97 10.41 -16.56
CA ARG A 5 -8.27 9.82 -17.72
C ARG A 5 -7.02 10.61 -18.18
N HIS A 6 -6.75 11.80 -17.63
CA HIS A 6 -5.68 12.70 -18.12
C HIS A 6 -4.85 13.30 -16.98
N GLY A 7 -3.54 13.02 -17.03
CA GLY A 7 -2.45 13.83 -16.46
C GLY A 7 -2.23 13.73 -14.96
N GLY A 8 -3.27 13.68 -14.14
CA GLY A 8 -3.11 13.58 -12.70
C GLY A 8 -4.37 13.18 -11.95
N GLY A 9 -4.19 12.65 -10.75
CA GLY A 9 -5.27 12.21 -9.89
C GLY A 9 -4.83 12.05 -8.44
N TYR A 10 -5.76 12.24 -7.51
CA TYR A 10 -5.55 11.95 -6.10
C TYR A 10 -6.28 10.65 -5.74
N GLN A 11 -5.70 9.89 -4.81
CA GLN A 11 -6.24 8.63 -4.33
C GLN A 11 -6.08 8.58 -2.83
N TYR A 12 -7.08 8.08 -2.14
CA TYR A 12 -7.03 7.78 -0.72
C TYR A 12 -7.80 6.49 -0.46
N GLY A 13 -7.46 5.79 0.61
CA GLY A 13 -8.12 4.54 0.92
C GLY A 13 -7.73 3.96 2.27
N ILE A 14 -8.44 2.90 2.62
CA ILE A 14 -8.13 2.03 3.74
C ILE A 14 -7.94 0.62 3.18
N GLY A 15 -7.11 -0.18 3.84
CA GLY A 15 -6.87 -1.56 3.44
C GLY A 15 -6.19 -2.33 4.56
N THR A 16 -5.88 -3.59 4.28
CA THR A 16 -5.14 -4.46 5.21
C THR A 16 -4.09 -5.23 4.44
N GLU A 17 -2.89 -5.31 4.98
CA GLU A 17 -1.83 -6.19 4.53
C GLU A 17 -1.85 -7.49 5.32
N ILE A 18 -1.50 -8.59 4.66
CA ILE A 18 -1.40 -9.90 5.27
C ILE A 18 0.01 -10.41 5.00
N GLY A 19 0.76 -10.71 6.05
CA GLY A 19 2.10 -11.28 5.98
C GLY A 19 2.05 -12.72 5.48
N LEU A 20 2.51 -12.94 4.25
CA LEU A 20 2.62 -14.29 3.67
C LEU A 20 3.99 -14.95 3.93
N ASN A 21 5.00 -14.14 4.24
CA ASN A 21 6.37 -14.58 4.52
C ASN A 21 6.86 -14.01 5.86
N THR A 22 6.10 -14.30 6.92
CA THR A 22 6.37 -13.86 8.29
C THR A 22 6.37 -15.07 9.22
N GLU A 23 7.22 -15.07 10.26
CA GLU A 23 7.31 -16.20 11.20
C GLU A 23 5.98 -16.44 11.94
N LYS A 24 5.27 -15.36 12.24
CA LYS A 24 3.92 -15.37 12.84
C LYS A 24 2.92 -14.74 11.88
N PHE A 25 1.66 -15.15 12.00
CA PHE A 25 0.57 -14.54 11.25
C PHE A 25 0.47 -13.05 11.57
N THR A 26 0.82 -12.22 10.59
CA THR A 26 0.91 -10.77 10.75
C THR A 26 -0.14 -10.09 9.89
N ILE A 27 -0.89 -9.17 10.47
CA ILE A 27 -1.83 -8.31 9.75
C ILE A 27 -1.41 -6.84 9.87
N GLY A 28 -1.71 -6.05 8.84
CA GLY A 28 -1.34 -4.65 8.75
C GLY A 28 -2.48 -3.78 8.25
N PRO A 29 -3.50 -3.46 9.06
CA PRO A 29 -4.47 -2.41 8.71
C PRO A 29 -3.73 -1.11 8.38
N LYS A 30 -4.16 -0.47 7.29
CA LYS A 30 -3.53 0.72 6.75
C LYS A 30 -4.51 1.74 6.22
N ILE A 31 -4.07 2.99 6.27
CA ILE A 31 -4.67 4.11 5.56
C ILE A 31 -3.65 4.66 4.57
N SER A 32 -4.10 5.09 3.40
CA SER A 32 -3.22 5.51 2.33
C SER A 32 -3.72 6.78 1.63
N GLY A 33 -2.77 7.55 1.13
CA GLY A 33 -2.98 8.71 0.26
C GLY A 33 -1.92 8.73 -0.85
N ALA A 34 -2.31 9.02 -2.08
CA ALA A 34 -1.42 9.07 -3.23
C ALA A 34 -1.83 10.15 -4.23
N ILE A 35 -0.85 10.71 -4.90
CA ILE A 35 -1.00 11.57 -6.07
C ILE A 35 -0.37 10.84 -7.24
N ASN A 36 -1.09 10.77 -8.35
CA ASN A 36 -0.55 10.37 -9.64
C ASN A 36 -0.35 11.62 -10.48
N LEU A 37 0.82 11.77 -11.10
CA LEU A 37 1.11 12.80 -12.08
C LEU A 37 1.87 12.16 -13.24
N MET A 38 1.29 12.17 -14.44
CA MET A 38 1.91 11.72 -15.70
C MET A 38 2.53 10.32 -15.61
N GLY A 39 1.91 9.41 -14.86
CA GLY A 39 2.39 8.04 -14.69
C GLY A 39 3.39 7.84 -13.55
N ILE A 40 3.77 8.91 -12.85
CA ILE A 40 4.50 8.84 -11.58
C ILE A 40 3.47 8.82 -10.45
N VAL A 41 3.64 7.91 -9.50
CA VAL A 41 2.81 7.83 -8.30
C VAL A 41 3.67 8.12 -7.09
N ILE A 42 3.26 9.10 -6.30
CA ILE A 42 3.88 9.45 -5.03
C ILE A 42 2.79 9.43 -3.97
N GLY A 43 3.08 8.85 -2.81
CA GLY A 43 2.13 8.81 -1.72
C GLY A 43 2.73 8.36 -0.42
N THR A 44 1.86 8.15 0.55
CA THR A 44 2.25 7.59 1.83
C THR A 44 1.13 6.72 2.38
N GLU A 45 1.53 5.71 3.14
CA GLU A 45 0.63 4.86 3.90
C GLU A 45 1.04 4.90 5.38
N LEU A 46 0.05 4.87 6.26
CA LEU A 46 0.28 4.62 7.67
C LEU A 46 -0.25 3.23 7.96
N VAL A 47 0.65 2.33 8.38
CA VAL A 47 0.36 0.90 8.55
C VAL A 47 0.63 0.51 10.00
N THR A 48 -0.33 -0.16 10.63
CA THR A 48 -0.15 -0.74 11.97
C THR A 48 -0.01 -2.25 11.82
N TYR A 49 1.20 -2.78 11.91
CA TYR A 49 1.42 -4.22 11.87
C TYR A 49 1.25 -4.83 13.26
N THR A 50 0.63 -6.01 13.33
CA THR A 50 0.52 -6.80 14.56
C THR A 50 0.54 -8.30 14.28
N ASP A 51 1.20 -9.04 15.17
CA ASP A 51 1.22 -10.50 15.24
C ASP A 51 0.33 -11.02 16.40
N PHE A 52 -0.58 -10.18 16.92
CA PHE A 52 -1.43 -10.36 18.11
C PHE A 52 -0.70 -10.36 19.46
N ASP A 53 0.63 -10.49 19.49
CA ASP A 53 1.43 -10.36 20.71
C ASP A 53 2.05 -8.97 20.83
N ASN A 54 2.48 -8.42 19.70
CA ASN A 54 3.15 -7.13 19.55
C ASN A 54 2.50 -6.33 18.42
N TRP A 55 2.80 -5.04 18.40
CA TRP A 55 2.44 -4.17 17.29
C TRP A 55 3.53 -3.14 16.99
N THR A 56 3.54 -2.64 15.77
CA THR A 56 4.41 -1.56 15.30
C THR A 56 3.61 -0.67 14.34
N LEU A 57 3.79 0.64 14.48
CA LEU A 57 3.27 1.64 13.56
C LEU A 57 4.39 2.09 12.64
N ARG A 58 4.10 2.11 11.34
CA ARG A 58 5.06 2.47 10.30
C ARG A 58 4.46 3.48 9.35
N LEU A 59 5.23 4.52 9.06
CA LEU A 59 4.96 5.44 7.98
C LEU A 59 5.71 4.94 6.74
N VAL A 60 4.97 4.72 5.67
CA VAL A 60 5.47 4.11 4.44
C VAL A 60 5.27 5.12 3.32
N PRO A 61 6.17 6.11 3.16
CA PRO A 61 6.19 6.88 1.92
C PRO A 61 6.52 5.94 0.76
N PHE A 62 5.91 6.19 -0.39
CA PHE A 62 6.15 5.41 -1.59
C PHE A 62 6.25 6.30 -2.82
N ILE A 63 7.13 5.89 -3.73
CA ILE A 63 7.28 6.47 -5.06
C ILE A 63 7.36 5.35 -6.08
N GLY A 64 6.78 5.57 -7.24
CA GLY A 64 6.78 4.57 -8.29
C GLY A 64 6.21 5.06 -9.60
N ILE A 65 6.01 4.10 -10.49
CA ILE A 65 5.42 4.31 -11.80
C ILE A 65 4.14 3.50 -11.92
N GLY A 66 3.14 4.08 -12.58
CA GLY A 66 1.86 3.42 -12.81
C GLY A 66 0.68 4.37 -12.92
N GLY A 67 -0.50 3.77 -12.94
CA GLY A 67 -1.78 4.44 -13.13
C GLY A 67 -2.87 3.85 -12.25
N GLU A 68 -4.11 4.13 -12.60
CA GLU A 68 -5.30 3.60 -11.92
C GLU A 68 -5.34 2.06 -11.94
N LYS A 69 -5.00 1.44 -13.07
CA LYS A 69 -5.09 -0.03 -13.24
C LYS A 69 -4.02 -0.80 -12.48
N GLY A 70 -2.89 -0.18 -12.20
CA GLY A 70 -1.80 -0.81 -11.49
C GLY A 70 -0.58 0.10 -11.35
N LYS A 71 0.22 -0.15 -10.32
CA LYS A 71 1.42 0.64 -9.98
C LYS A 71 2.50 -0.26 -9.40
N LEU A 72 3.75 0.09 -9.69
CA LEU A 72 4.94 -0.50 -9.11
C LEU A 72 5.65 0.58 -8.29
N THR A 73 5.79 0.37 -6.98
CA THR A 73 6.31 1.37 -6.06
C THR A 73 7.44 0.81 -5.19
N ILE A 74 8.36 1.69 -4.82
CA ILE A 74 9.38 1.45 -3.81
C ILE A 74 8.90 2.13 -2.52
N ASN A 75 8.89 1.36 -1.44
CA ASN A 75 8.24 1.68 -0.19
C ASN A 75 9.26 1.60 0.95
N PRO A 76 10.05 2.66 1.20
CA PRO A 76 10.86 2.73 2.42
C PRO A 76 9.95 2.73 3.67
N HIS A 77 10.20 1.82 4.61
CA HIS A 77 9.43 1.73 5.85
C HIS A 77 10.10 2.57 6.93
N LEU A 78 9.47 3.68 7.33
CA LEU A 78 9.89 4.48 8.47
C LEU A 78 9.19 3.95 9.72
N ILE A 79 9.99 3.40 10.63
CA ILE A 79 9.47 2.83 11.88
C ILE A 79 9.14 3.98 12.85
N LEU A 80 7.86 4.12 13.20
CA LEU A 80 7.42 5.12 14.19
C LEU A 80 7.41 4.53 15.60
N THR A 81 6.97 3.28 15.76
CA THR A 81 6.96 2.57 17.06
C THR A 81 7.53 1.16 16.93
N ASN A 82 8.08 0.65 18.04
CA ASN A 82 8.62 -0.71 18.17
C ASN A 82 9.60 -1.15 17.05
N LYS A 83 10.88 -0.87 17.25
CA LYS A 83 11.96 -1.15 16.29
C LYS A 83 12.33 -2.63 16.13
N ASN A 84 11.86 -3.50 17.02
CA ASN A 84 12.24 -4.92 17.05
C ASN A 84 11.14 -5.83 16.48
N PHE A 85 10.16 -5.28 15.75
CA PHE A 85 9.08 -6.05 15.16
C PHE A 85 9.52 -6.67 13.82
N GLN A 86 9.84 -7.97 13.84
CA GLN A 86 10.14 -8.74 12.63
C GLN A 86 8.88 -8.91 11.76
N PRO A 87 9.01 -9.08 10.42
CA PRO A 87 10.23 -9.11 9.62
C PRO A 87 10.44 -7.89 8.70
N ILE A 88 9.67 -6.81 8.88
CA ILE A 88 9.50 -5.79 7.83
C ILE A 88 10.54 -4.65 7.92
N ASP A 89 11.73 -4.89 8.46
CA ASP A 89 12.69 -3.82 8.81
C ASP A 89 13.44 -3.21 7.62
N LYS A 90 13.12 -3.65 6.39
CA LYS A 90 13.74 -3.19 5.14
C LYS A 90 12.67 -2.67 4.20
N GLY A 91 13.05 -1.69 3.38
CA GLY A 91 12.16 -1.15 2.34
C GLY A 91 11.63 -2.25 1.43
N LEU A 92 10.39 -2.09 0.96
CA LEU A 92 9.70 -3.07 0.13
C LEU A 92 9.57 -2.58 -1.31
N LEU A 93 9.55 -3.53 -2.25
CA LEU A 93 9.04 -3.31 -3.60
C LEU A 93 7.60 -3.81 -3.63
N SER A 94 6.68 -2.99 -4.10
CA SER A 94 5.26 -3.32 -4.08
C SER A 94 4.63 -3.19 -5.47
N LEU A 95 3.96 -4.27 -5.89
CA LEU A 95 3.10 -4.30 -7.06
C LEU A 95 1.64 -4.20 -6.60
N THR A 96 0.93 -3.18 -7.05
CA THR A 96 -0.51 -3.04 -6.82
C THR A 96 -1.24 -3.20 -8.15
N LEU A 97 -2.29 -4.01 -8.16
CA LEU A 97 -3.19 -4.18 -9.30
C LEU A 97 -4.61 -3.84 -8.87
N ASN A 98 -5.33 -3.06 -9.68
CA ASN A 98 -6.75 -2.82 -9.47
C ASN A 98 -7.56 -3.74 -10.40
N LEU A 99 -8.25 -4.70 -9.80
CA LEU A 99 -9.14 -5.60 -10.52
C LEU A 99 -10.55 -4.99 -10.55
N GLY A 100 -10.90 -4.38 -11.69
CA GLY A 100 -12.25 -3.89 -11.92
C GLY A 100 -13.23 -5.05 -12.04
N LEU A 101 -14.08 -5.25 -11.03
CA LEU A 101 -15.16 -6.24 -11.05
C LEU A 101 -16.36 -5.72 -11.86
N ASN A 102 -16.17 -5.43 -13.15
CA ASN A 102 -17.28 -5.13 -14.05
C ASN A 102 -18.01 -6.42 -14.40
N ARG A 103 -19.03 -6.75 -13.59
CA ARG A 103 -19.95 -7.85 -13.90
C ARG A 103 -20.85 -7.41 -15.05
N LYS A 104 -20.51 -7.76 -16.29
CA LYS A 104 -21.47 -7.70 -17.40
C LYS A 104 -22.60 -8.69 -17.08
N LYS A 105 -23.84 -8.20 -17.10
CA LYS A 105 -25.03 -9.04 -17.09
C LYS A 105 -25.01 -9.83 -18.40
N MET A 106 -24.92 -11.16 -18.33
CA MET A 106 -25.15 -12.00 -19.49
C MET A 106 -26.68 -12.04 -19.69
N GLU A 107 -27.14 -11.49 -20.81
CA GLU A 107 -28.52 -11.65 -21.31
C GLU A 107 -28.67 -12.99 -22.02
#